data_AF-A0A2D7BQ42-F1
#
_entry.id   AF-A0A2D7BQ42-F1
#
_cell.length_a   1.000
_cell.length_b   1.000
_cell.length_c   1.000
_cell.angle_alpha   90.00
_cell.angle_beta   90.00
_cell.angle_gamma   90.00
#
_symmetry.space_group_name_H-M   'P 1'
#
loop_
_entity.id
_entity.type
_entity.pdbx_description
1 polymer ?
#
loop_
_entity_poly.entity_id
_entity_poly.type
_entity_poly.pdbx_seq_one_letter_code
_entity_poly.pdbx_strand_id
1 'polypeptide(L)'
;MNPKKIIIFPIIIFLILFTVGMLLSNVIQVENPKSTLPKIGPDNCSVWYDGCNTCTIVTNPDGIEDFACTKMACSEYKMSECLEPIP
;
A
#
# COMPACT_ATOMS: atom_id res chain seq x y z
N MET A 1 -43.63 -27.62 9.41
CA MET A 1 -42.27 -27.20 8.98
C MET A 1 -42.33 -26.91 7.48
N ASN A 2 -41.97 -25.71 7.02
CA ASN A 2 -42.08 -25.34 5.60
C ASN A 2 -40.69 -25.49 4.93
N PRO A 3 -40.50 -26.42 3.98
CA PRO A 3 -39.19 -26.71 3.39
C PRO A 3 -38.59 -25.50 2.67
N LYS A 4 -39.43 -24.59 2.15
CA LYS A 4 -38.96 -23.34 1.55
C LYS A 4 -38.33 -22.42 2.60
N LYS A 5 -38.90 -22.34 3.81
CA LYS A 5 -38.33 -21.52 4.89
C LYS A 5 -36.98 -22.06 5.41
N ILE A 6 -36.78 -23.38 5.39
CA ILE A 6 -35.53 -24.03 5.84
C ILE A 6 -34.36 -23.68 4.91
N ILE A 7 -34.62 -23.54 3.60
CA ILE A 7 -33.60 -23.19 2.60
C ILE A 7 -33.42 -21.66 2.50
N ILE A 8 -34.51 -20.89 2.63
CA ILE A 8 -34.45 -19.42 2.53
C ILE A 8 -33.67 -18.80 3.71
N PHE A 9 -33.81 -19.35 4.91
CA PHE A 9 -33.14 -18.83 6.11
C PHE A 9 -31.60 -18.78 6.01
N PRO A 10 -30.88 -19.87 5.64
CA PRO A 10 -29.42 -19.82 5.51
C PRO A 10 -28.97 -18.94 4.34
N ILE A 11 -29.74 -18.85 3.25
CA ILE A 11 -29.43 -17.96 2.12
C ILE A 11 -29.47 -16.49 2.56
N ILE A 12 -30.52 -16.09 3.30
CA ILE A 12 -30.63 -14.73 3.81
C ILE A 12 -29.47 -14.40 4.78
N ILE A 13 -29.13 -15.33 5.68
CA ILE A 13 -27.99 -15.15 6.60
C ILE A 13 -26.68 -14.97 5.84
N PHE A 14 -26.43 -15.79 4.83
CA PHE A 14 -25.22 -15.70 4.01
C PHE A 14 -25.12 -14.35 3.28
N LEU A 15 -26.23 -13.88 2.71
CA LEU A 15 -26.28 -12.58 2.04
C LEU A 15 -26.00 -11.42 3.01
N ILE A 16 -26.53 -11.49 4.24
CA ILE A 16 -26.27 -10.47 5.28
C ILE A 16 -24.79 -10.48 5.70
N LEU A 17 -24.19 -11.66 5.92
CA LEU A 17 -22.78 -11.76 6.31
C LEU A 17 -21.85 -11.24 5.21
N PHE A 18 -22.17 -11.52 3.95
CA PHE A 18 -21.38 -11.05 2.80
C PHE A 18 -21.41 -9.52 2.67
N THR A 19 -22.58 -8.89 2.81
CA THR A 19 -22.70 -7.43 2.71
C THR A 19 -22.05 -6.71 3.89
N VAL A 20 -22.17 -7.25 5.10
CA VAL A 20 -21.48 -6.72 6.29
C VAL A 20 -19.95 -6.88 6.16
N GLY A 21 -19.46 -8.02 5.66
CA GLY A 21 -18.03 -8.26 5.44
C GLY A 21 -17.41 -7.31 4.40
N MET A 22 -18.12 -7.02 3.31
CA MET A 22 -17.72 -6.02 2.31
C MET A 22 -17.67 -4.61 2.89
N LEU A 23 -18.64 -4.23 3.73
CA LEU A 23 -18.64 -2.92 4.41
C LEU A 23 -17.46 -2.80 5.38
N LEU A 24 -17.20 -3.85 6.18
CA LEU A 24 -16.09 -3.88 7.12
C LEU A 24 -14.72 -3.82 6.42
N SER A 25 -14.57 -4.43 5.25
CA SER A 25 -13.34 -4.38 4.46
C SER A 25 -12.95 -2.95 4.04
N ASN A 26 -13.93 -2.08 3.82
CA ASN A 26 -13.68 -0.66 3.50
C ASN A 26 -13.30 0.16 4.74
N VAL A 27 -13.81 -0.20 5.92
CA VAL A 27 -13.53 0.51 7.19
C VAL A 27 -12.10 0.22 7.69
N ILE A 28 -11.59 -1.00 7.49
CA ILE A 28 -10.25 -1.39 7.99
C ILE A 28 -9.10 -0.64 7.28
N GLN A 29 -9.32 -0.10 6.08
CA GLN A 29 -8.32 0.75 5.39
C GLN A 29 -8.11 2.11 6.08
N VAL A 30 -9.01 2.53 6.98
CA VAL A 30 -9.03 3.89 7.56
C VAL A 30 -8.25 3.97 8.88
N GLU A 31 -8.03 2.86 9.58
CA GLU A 31 -7.32 2.81 10.86
C GLU A 31 -6.10 1.89 10.82
N ASN A 32 -5.27 2.03 9.79
CA ASN A 32 -3.84 1.94 10.08
C ASN A 32 -3.43 3.39 10.37
N PRO A 33 -3.12 3.77 11.62
CA PRO A 33 -2.54 5.07 11.92
C PRO A 33 -1.18 5.11 11.21
N LYS A 34 -1.26 5.50 9.94
CA LYS A 34 -0.15 5.80 9.05
C LYS A 34 0.62 6.89 9.77
N SER A 35 1.66 6.44 10.47
CA SER A 35 2.75 7.19 11.07
C SER A 35 2.62 8.69 10.80
N THR A 36 2.27 9.46 11.83
CA THR A 36 2.12 10.92 11.78
C THR A 36 3.43 11.66 11.43
N LEU A 37 4.55 10.93 11.28
CA LEU A 37 5.74 11.47 10.64
C LEU A 37 5.42 11.75 9.16
N PRO A 38 5.73 12.95 8.62
CA PRO A 38 5.61 13.18 7.19
C PRO A 38 6.44 12.13 6.47
N LYS A 39 5.75 11.16 5.87
CA LYS A 39 6.38 10.17 5.00
C LYS A 39 6.76 10.96 3.75
N ILE A 40 7.95 11.56 3.77
CA ILE A 40 8.60 12.07 2.56
C ILE A 40 8.63 10.86 1.64
N GLY A 41 7.75 10.88 0.63
CA GLY A 41 7.72 9.86 -0.40
C GLY A 41 8.90 10.07 -1.35
N PRO A 42 9.20 9.09 -2.21
CA PRO A 42 10.20 9.25 -3.26
C PRO A 42 9.97 10.53 -4.08
N ASP A 43 8.73 10.93 -4.31
CA ASP A 43 8.35 12.10 -5.10
C ASP A 43 8.91 13.45 -4.58
N ASN A 44 9.31 13.54 -3.31
CA ASN A 44 9.89 14.74 -2.70
C ASN A 44 11.39 14.57 -2.36
N CYS A 45 12.04 13.57 -2.95
CA CYS A 45 13.40 13.16 -2.60
C CYS A 45 14.26 12.95 -3.84
N SER A 46 15.37 13.67 -3.98
CA SER A 46 16.33 13.51 -5.07
C SER A 46 17.17 12.24 -4.94
N VAL A 47 17.42 11.82 -3.69
CA VAL A 47 18.12 10.56 -3.36
C VAL A 47 17.35 9.79 -2.30
N TRP A 48 16.74 8.69 -2.71
CA TRP A 48 15.87 7.85 -1.89
C TRP A 48 16.54 6.52 -1.54
N TYR A 49 16.48 6.11 -0.27
CA TYR A 49 16.85 4.77 0.15
C TYR A 49 15.59 3.93 0.32
N ASP A 50 15.44 2.87 -0.48
CA ASP A 50 14.22 2.04 -0.50
C ASP A 50 14.17 0.98 0.62
N GLY A 51 15.18 0.98 1.51
CA GLY A 51 15.38 -0.04 2.52
C GLY A 51 16.49 -1.04 2.18
N CYS A 52 17.00 -1.05 0.94
CA CYS A 52 18.10 -1.90 0.49
C CYS A 52 19.01 -1.22 -0.54
N ASN A 53 18.43 -0.48 -1.47
CA ASN A 53 19.08 0.18 -2.59
C ASN A 53 18.97 1.70 -2.47
N THR A 54 19.97 2.37 -3.04
CA THR A 54 19.95 3.82 -3.21
C THR A 54 19.45 4.14 -4.61
N CYS A 55 18.44 5.00 -4.67
CA CYS A 55 17.75 5.46 -5.87
C CYS A 55 17.99 6.95 -6.06
N THR A 56 18.21 7.37 -7.31
CA THR A 56 18.35 8.79 -7.67
C THR A 56 17.47 9.14 -8.86
N ILE A 57 17.01 10.38 -8.93
CA ILE A 57 16.24 10.88 -10.08
C ILE A 57 17.16 10.97 -11.29
N VAL A 58 16.72 10.38 -12.40
CA VAL A 58 17.35 10.47 -13.71
C VAL A 58 16.34 10.90 -14.75
N THR A 59 16.77 11.75 -15.68
CA THR A 59 15.95 12.11 -16.85
C THR A 59 16.27 11.14 -17.98
N ASN A 60 15.25 10.44 -18.47
CA ASN A 60 15.41 9.57 -19.62
C ASN A 60 15.59 10.39 -20.93
N PRO A 61 15.95 9.75 -22.07
CA PRO A 61 16.11 10.45 -23.34
C PRO A 61 14.86 11.19 -23.85
N ASP A 62 13.67 10.81 -23.36
CA ASP A 62 12.39 11.43 -23.70
C ASP A 62 12.05 12.63 -22.79
N GLY A 63 12.93 12.98 -21.84
CA GLY A 63 12.74 14.11 -20.92
C GLY A 63 11.88 13.78 -19.69
N ILE A 64 11.58 12.51 -19.44
CA ILE A 64 10.77 12.06 -18.31
C ILE A 64 11.70 11.73 -17.14
N GLU A 65 11.41 12.28 -15.97
CA GLU A 65 12.09 11.94 -14.72
C GLU A 65 11.61 10.59 -14.18
N ASP A 66 12.55 9.74 -13.79
CA ASP A 66 12.30 8.43 -13.16
C ASP A 66 13.43 8.11 -12.17
N PHE A 67 13.29 7.07 -11.35
CA PHE A 67 14.33 6.62 -10.43
C PHE A 67 15.22 5.55 -11.03
N ALA A 68 16.53 5.77 -10.96
CA ALA A 68 17.54 4.73 -11.15
C ALA A 68 18.07 4.28 -9.79
N CYS A 69 17.89 2.99 -9.48
CA CYS A 69 18.36 2.39 -8.23
C CYS A 69 19.56 1.46 -8.45
N THR A 70 20.42 1.37 -7.45
CA THR A 70 21.35 0.24 -7.34
C THR A 70 20.58 -1.09 -7.31
N LYS A 71 21.25 -2.22 -7.60
CA LYS A 71 20.65 -3.56 -7.58
C LYS A 71 21.42 -4.49 -6.65
N MET A 72 21.62 -4.04 -5.42
CA MET A 72 22.24 -4.83 -4.36
C MET A 72 21.23 -5.86 -3.83
N ALA A 73 21.73 -7.03 -3.48
CA ALA A 73 20.95 -8.02 -2.73
C ALA A 73 21.12 -7.75 -1.24
N CYS A 74 20.02 -7.63 -0.51
CA CYS A 74 20.04 -7.44 0.94
C CYS A 74 19.46 -8.68 1.62
N SER A 75 20.13 -9.16 2.67
CA SER A 75 19.63 -10.25 3.52
C SER A 75 18.43 -9.80 4.35
N GLU A 76 18.41 -8.52 4.75
CA GLU A 76 17.34 -7.89 5.50
C GLU A 76 17.10 -6.48 4.97
N TYR A 77 15.83 -6.07 4.88
CA TYR A 77 15.44 -4.72 4.48
C TYR A 77 15.36 -3.80 5.70
N LYS A 78 15.87 -2.59 5.55
CA LYS A 78 15.81 -1.52 6.55
C LYS A 78 14.61 -0.61 6.29
N MET A 79 14.37 0.32 7.22
CA MET A 79 13.40 1.39 7.00
C MET A 79 13.84 2.23 5.80
N SER A 80 12.89 2.56 4.92
CA SER A 80 13.14 3.48 3.82
C SER A 80 13.18 4.92 4.30
N GLU A 81 14.04 5.72 3.69
CA GLU A 81 14.25 7.11 4.09
C GLU A 81 14.70 7.98 2.93
N CYS A 82 14.40 9.28 3.04
CA CYS A 82 14.91 10.27 2.13
C CYS A 82 16.29 10.71 2.58
N LEU A 83 17.31 10.46 1.75
CA LEU A 83 18.68 10.87 2.03
C LEU A 83 18.91 12.33 1.62
N GLU A 84 18.32 12.74 0.49
CA GLU A 84 18.41 14.12 -0.02
C GLU A 84 17.04 14.61 -0.49
N PRO A 85 16.43 15.63 0.16
CA PRO A 85 15.20 16.26 -0.31
C PRO A 85 15.42 17.03 -1.61
N ILE A 86 14.37 17.15 -2.43
CA ILE A 86 14.38 18.05 -3.59
C ILE A 86 14.47 19.52 -3.08
N PRO A 87 15.29 20.40 -3.72
CA PRO A 87 15.42 21.81 -3.35
C PRO A 87 14.13 22.63 -3.40
#